data_AF-K8P2J1-F1
#
_entry.id   AF-K8P2J1-F1
#
_cell.length_a   1.000
_cell.length_b   1.000
_cell.length_c   1.000
_cell.angle_alpha   90.00
_cell.angle_beta   90.00
_cell.angle_gamma   90.00
#
_symmetry.space_group_name_H-M   'P 1'
#
loop_
_entity.id
_entity.type
_entity.pdbx_description
1 polymer ?
#
loop_
_entity_poly.entity_id
_entity_poly.type
_entity_poly.pdbx_seq_one_letter_code
_entity_poly.pdbx_strand_id
1 'polypeptide(L)'
;MISTWSEWKRYPKAARGEKLEAPIGPGIFEVRHASSGALFAFDSADNLALALSSITSGPKSFASWFGKRDSATSLDLEYRTYATSTREDAKVAAERMIGRREAFMSHVA
;
A
#
# COMPACT_ATOMS: atom_id res chain seq x y z
N MET A 1 -0.03 -19.50 11.26
CA MET A 1 -0.27 -18.49 10.20
C MET A 1 1.07 -17.99 9.72
N ILE A 2 1.28 -17.99 8.40
CA ILE A 2 2.52 -17.45 7.84
C ILE A 2 2.34 -15.94 7.78
N SER A 3 2.92 -15.25 8.77
CA SER A 3 2.96 -13.79 8.83
C SER A 3 4.09 -13.30 7.91
N THR A 4 3.89 -13.44 6.60
CA THR A 4 4.82 -12.93 5.59
C THR A 4 4.08 -12.02 4.63
N TRP A 5 4.83 -11.12 4.02
CA TRP A 5 4.33 -10.31 2.93
C TRP A 5 3.78 -11.19 1.81
N SER A 6 2.63 -10.81 1.25
CA SER A 6 2.17 -11.37 0.00
C SER A 6 3.16 -11.02 -1.12
N GLU A 7 3.07 -11.76 -2.21
CA GLU A 7 3.72 -11.38 -3.45
C GLU A 7 3.24 -10.00 -3.92
N TRP A 8 4.08 -9.34 -4.72
CA TRP A 8 3.70 -8.10 -5.38
C TRP A 8 2.65 -8.40 -6.46
N LYS A 9 1.51 -7.73 -6.37
CA LYS A 9 0.42 -7.80 -7.33
C LYS A 9 0.25 -6.44 -8.01
N ARG A 10 -0.02 -6.42 -9.30
CA ARG A 10 -0.34 -5.17 -10.01
C ARG A 10 -1.68 -4.62 -9.57
N TYR A 11 -1.76 -3.30 -9.46
CA TYR A 11 -3.03 -2.62 -9.22
C TYR A 11 -4.00 -2.90 -10.37
N PRO A 12 -5.26 -3.24 -10.05
CA PRO A 12 -6.26 -3.49 -11.07
C PRO A 12 -6.54 -2.21 -11.87
N LYS A 13 -6.54 -2.31 -13.19
CA LYS A 13 -6.96 -1.20 -14.05
C LYS A 13 -8.47 -1.24 -14.14
N ALA A 14 -9.14 -0.24 -13.56
CA ALA A 14 -10.61 -0.12 -13.61
C ALA A 14 -11.15 -0.20 -15.05
N ALA A 15 -10.40 0.32 -16.03
CA ALA A 15 -10.71 0.25 -17.46
C ALA A 15 -10.77 -1.19 -18.03
N ARG A 16 -10.16 -2.17 -17.37
CA ARG A 16 -10.13 -3.59 -17.77
C ARG A 16 -11.07 -4.49 -16.95
N GLY A 17 -11.78 -3.94 -15.96
CA GLY A 17 -12.64 -4.74 -15.08
C GLY A 17 -11.88 -5.68 -14.14
N GLU A 18 -10.58 -5.44 -13.93
CA GLU A 18 -9.75 -6.23 -13.01
C GLU A 18 -10.22 -6.00 -11.56
N LYS A 19 -10.22 -7.05 -10.76
CA LYS A 19 -10.63 -7.00 -9.35
C LYS A 19 -9.42 -6.82 -8.45
N LEU A 20 -9.56 -5.99 -7.43
CA LEU A 20 -8.57 -5.87 -6.38
C LEU A 20 -8.65 -7.12 -5.49
N GLU A 21 -7.54 -7.85 -5.37
CA GLU A 21 -7.45 -9.04 -4.54
C GLU A 21 -6.62 -8.74 -3.29
N ALA A 22 -7.30 -8.37 -2.22
CA ALA A 22 -6.68 -8.11 -0.93
C ALA A 22 -7.46 -8.80 0.20
N PRO A 23 -6.77 -9.21 1.28
CA PRO A 23 -7.44 -9.79 2.44
C PRO A 23 -8.47 -8.82 3.03
N ILE A 24 -9.62 -9.35 3.43
CA ILE A 24 -10.60 -8.61 4.23
C ILE A 24 -10.22 -8.81 5.69
N GLY A 25 -9.62 -7.78 6.29
CA GLY A 25 -9.15 -7.82 7.67
C GLY A 25 -7.98 -6.87 7.91
N PRO A 26 -7.52 -6.81 9.17
CA PRO A 26 -6.47 -5.90 9.54
C PRO A 26 -5.12 -6.34 8.97
N GLY A 27 -4.26 -5.36 8.74
CA GLY A 27 -2.90 -5.61 8.32
C GLY A 27 -2.20 -4.37 7.79
N ILE A 28 -1.11 -4.60 7.08
CA ILE A 28 -0.30 -3.56 6.47
C ILE A 28 -0.36 -3.71 4.96
N PHE A 29 -0.45 -2.60 4.25
CA PHE A 29 -0.27 -2.58 2.81
C PHE A 29 0.96 -1.77 2.43
N GLU A 30 1.53 -2.14 1.30
CA GLU A 30 2.56 -1.38 0.64
C GLU A 30 2.20 -1.23 -0.83
N VAL A 31 2.36 -0.02 -1.36
CA VAL A 31 2.16 0.33 -2.76
C VAL A 31 3.41 0.99 -3.28
N ARG A 32 3.90 0.55 -4.43
CA ARG A 32 5.05 1.13 -5.11
C ARG A 32 4.77 1.29 -6.60
N HIS A 33 5.60 2.09 -7.26
CA HIS A 33 5.70 2.07 -8.71
C HIS A 33 6.38 0.77 -9.17
N ALA A 34 5.75 0.03 -10.07
CA ALA A 34 6.28 -1.20 -10.66
C ALA A 34 7.57 -0.94 -11.44
N SER A 35 7.66 0.22 -12.10
CA SER A 35 8.80 0.59 -12.95
C SER A 35 10.05 1.00 -12.18
N SER A 36 9.90 1.77 -11.09
CA SER A 36 11.04 2.31 -10.31
C SER A 36 11.22 1.64 -8.96
N GLY A 37 10.24 0.88 -8.49
CA GLY A 37 10.19 0.39 -7.11
C GLY A 37 9.95 1.50 -6.07
N ALA A 38 9.77 2.76 -6.49
CA ALA A 38 9.60 3.88 -5.60
C ALA A 38 8.33 3.73 -4.77
N LEU A 39 8.44 3.96 -3.46
CA LEU A 39 7.32 3.85 -2.54
C LEU A 39 6.27 4.91 -2.85
N PHE A 40 5.04 4.46 -3.03
CA PHE A 40 3.89 5.33 -3.27
C PHE A 40 3.04 5.47 -2.00
N ALA A 41 2.71 4.37 -1.33
CA ALA A 41 1.96 4.37 -0.08
C ALA A 41 2.37 3.20 0.83
N PHE A 42 2.34 3.43 2.14
CA PHE A 42 2.55 2.38 3.13
C PHE A 42 1.79 2.74 4.40
N ASP A 43 0.87 1.89 4.83
CA ASP A 43 0.12 2.12 6.07
C ASP A 43 -0.45 0.82 6.63
N SER A 44 -0.90 0.87 7.88
CA SER A 44 -1.73 -0.15 8.52
C SER A 44 -3.22 0.20 8.36
N ALA A 45 -4.04 -0.78 8.05
CA ALA A 45 -5.48 -0.61 7.94
C ALA A 45 -6.22 -1.73 8.68
N ASP A 46 -7.42 -1.44 9.16
CA ASP A 46 -8.37 -2.43 9.70
C ASP A 46 -8.97 -3.32 8.61
N ASN A 47 -8.99 -2.80 7.38
CA ASN A 47 -9.48 -3.50 6.21
C ASN A 47 -8.61 -3.13 5.01
N LEU A 48 -7.70 -4.05 4.67
CA LEU A 48 -6.75 -3.88 3.56
C LEU A 48 -7.45 -3.71 2.22
N ALA A 49 -8.48 -4.51 1.94
CA ALA A 49 -9.25 -4.41 0.70
C ALA A 49 -9.92 -3.05 0.54
N LEU A 50 -10.48 -2.50 1.62
CA LEU A 50 -11.09 -1.17 1.61
C LEU A 50 -10.04 -0.07 1.39
N ALA A 51 -8.95 -0.08 2.18
CA ALA A 51 -7.89 0.92 2.09
C ALA A 51 -7.24 0.95 0.70
N LEU A 52 -6.89 -0.20 0.14
CA LEU A 52 -6.32 -0.32 -1.20
C LEU A 52 -7.32 0.10 -2.29
N SER A 53 -8.62 -0.16 -2.12
CA SER A 53 -9.66 0.30 -3.06
C SER A 53 -9.82 1.83 -3.07
N SER A 54 -9.64 2.48 -1.91
CA SER A 54 -9.67 3.93 -1.80
C SER A 54 -8.50 4.60 -2.52
N ILE A 55 -7.36 3.93 -2.68
CA ILE A 55 -6.20 4.46 -3.43
C ILE A 55 -6.48 4.52 -4.94
N THR A 56 -7.18 3.51 -5.47
CA THR A 56 -7.59 3.45 -6.89
C THR A 56 -8.69 4.46 -7.23
N SER A 57 -9.48 4.84 -6.22
CA SER A 57 -10.57 5.80 -6.33
C SER A 57 -9.99 7.20 -6.14
N GLY A 58 -9.64 7.89 -7.23
CA GLY A 58 -9.09 9.26 -7.18
C GLY A 58 -9.85 10.22 -6.23
N PRO A 59 -9.17 11.23 -5.67
CA PRO A 59 -9.38 11.70 -4.31
C PRO A 59 -10.69 12.50 -4.13
N LYS A 60 -11.44 12.20 -3.06
CA LYS A 60 -12.15 13.25 -2.32
C LYS A 60 -11.36 13.47 -1.04
N SER A 61 -10.70 14.63 -0.98
CA SER A 61 -9.79 15.15 0.04
C SER A 61 -10.20 14.78 1.48
N PHE A 62 -9.28 14.77 2.44
CA PHE A 62 -8.90 15.99 3.15
C PHE A 62 -7.43 15.94 3.58
N ALA A 63 -6.66 16.89 3.07
CA ALA A 63 -5.38 17.36 3.59
C ALA A 63 -4.22 16.34 3.65
N SER A 64 -3.10 16.70 3.00
CA SER A 64 -1.76 16.35 3.47
C SER A 64 -1.06 15.07 3.01
N TRP A 65 -1.41 14.53 1.83
CA TRP A 65 -0.48 13.71 1.03
C TRP A 65 0.41 14.64 0.18
N PHE A 66 1.21 15.50 0.83
CA PHE A 66 2.07 16.53 0.22
C PHE A 66 3.27 15.92 -0.52
N GLY A 67 3.02 15.30 -1.67
CA GLY A 67 4.05 14.82 -2.57
C GLY A 67 3.53 14.79 -4.00
N LYS A 68 3.64 15.93 -4.69
CA LYS A 68 3.54 16.15 -6.14
C LYS A 68 2.70 15.13 -6.95
N ARG A 69 1.49 15.57 -7.33
CA ARG A 69 0.56 14.89 -8.24
C ARG A 69 1.25 14.40 -9.52
N ASP A 70 0.91 13.18 -9.94
CA ASP A 70 0.59 12.90 -11.34
C ASP A 70 -0.82 12.32 -11.39
N SER A 71 -1.74 13.13 -11.90
CA SER A 71 -3.15 12.79 -12.06
C SER A 71 -3.32 11.83 -13.23
N ALA A 72 -3.89 10.66 -12.96
CA ALA A 72 -4.64 9.88 -13.94
C ALA A 72 -3.90 9.37 -15.20
N THR A 73 -2.59 9.16 -15.14
CA THR A 73 -1.90 8.29 -16.12
C THR A 73 -1.72 6.94 -15.48
N SER A 74 -2.60 5.98 -15.77
CA SER A 74 -2.44 4.53 -15.55
C SER A 74 -1.21 4.15 -14.71
N LEU A 75 -1.25 4.43 -13.39
CA LEU A 75 -0.06 4.31 -12.57
C LEU A 75 0.27 2.81 -12.54
N ASP A 76 1.42 2.44 -13.12
CA ASP A 76 1.94 1.07 -13.07
C ASP A 76 2.36 0.82 -11.63
N LEU A 77 1.38 0.57 -10.77
CA LEU A 77 1.55 0.36 -9.35
C LEU A 77 1.47 -1.13 -9.05
N GLU A 78 2.27 -1.54 -8.08
CA GLU A 78 2.15 -2.83 -7.45
C GLU A 78 1.82 -2.64 -5.98
N TYR A 79 0.98 -3.51 -5.44
CA TYR A 79 0.74 -3.62 -4.02
C TYR A 79 1.15 -4.98 -3.50
N ARG A 80 1.45 -5.01 -2.20
CA ARG A 80 1.47 -6.22 -1.41
C ARG A 80 0.85 -5.97 -0.06
N THR A 81 0.41 -7.03 0.58
CA THR A 81 -0.25 -6.99 1.87
C THR A 81 0.42 -7.91 2.86
N TYR A 82 0.41 -7.50 4.12
CA TYR A 82 0.77 -8.31 5.25
C TYR A 82 -0.44 -8.39 6.17
N ALA A 83 -1.17 -9.50 6.13
CA ALA A 83 -2.35 -9.68 6.97
C ALA A 83 -1.93 -9.91 8.43
N THR A 84 -2.65 -9.30 9.36
CA THR A 84 -2.51 -9.54 10.80
C THR A 84 -3.81 -10.05 11.38
N SER A 85 -3.74 -10.59 12.61
CA SER A 85 -4.93 -11.05 13.32
C SER A 85 -5.71 -9.90 13.96
N THR A 86 -5.03 -8.81 14.34
CA THR A 86 -5.64 -7.64 15.00
C THR A 86 -5.14 -6.32 14.41
N ARG A 87 -5.88 -5.24 14.68
CA ARG A 87 -5.49 -3.87 14.32
C ARG A 87 -4.24 -3.45 15.08
N GLU A 88 -4.16 -3.76 16.37
CA GLU A 88 -2.98 -3.43 17.18
C GLU A 88 -1.72 -4.11 16.63
N ASP A 89 -1.82 -5.39 16.23
CA ASP A 89 -0.71 -6.10 15.59
C ASP A 89 -0.31 -5.43 14.27
N ALA A 90 -1.28 -4.96 13.47
CA ALA A 90 -1.00 -4.24 12.23
C ALA A 90 -0.20 -2.97 12.49
N LYS A 91 -0.60 -2.19 13.49
CA LYS A 91 0.05 -0.93 13.85
C LYS A 91 1.47 -1.18 14.37
N VAL A 92 1.63 -2.10 15.31
CA VAL A 92 2.95 -2.46 15.87
C VAL A 92 3.87 -3.00 14.77
N ALA A 93 3.35 -3.83 13.86
CA ALA A 93 4.14 -4.33 12.74
C ALA A 93 4.49 -3.20 11.74
N ALA A 94 3.59 -2.24 11.50
CA ALA A 94 3.86 -1.08 10.64
C ALA A 94 4.96 -0.20 11.24
N GLU A 95 4.89 0.12 12.53
CA GLU A 95 5.93 0.89 13.24
C GLU A 95 7.29 0.20 13.17
N ARG A 96 7.34 -1.13 13.38
CA ARG A 96 8.56 -1.93 13.23
C ARG A 96 9.12 -1.92 11.81
N MET A 97 8.26 -1.80 10.80
CA MET A 97 8.66 -1.80 9.39
C MET A 97 9.02 -0.40 8.87
N ILE A 98 8.42 0.66 9.42
CA ILE A 98 8.78 2.06 9.13
C ILE A 98 10.21 2.34 9.57
N GLY A 99 10.61 1.89 10.76
CA GLY A 99 11.99 2.01 11.22
C GLY A 99 13.02 1.32 10.32
N ARG A 100 12.62 0.31 9.52
CA ARG A 100 13.48 -0.30 8.49
C ARG A 100 13.46 0.44 7.16
N ARG A 101 12.39 1.18 6.84
CA ARG A 101 12.27 1.97 5.61
C ARG A 101 13.04 3.28 5.69
N GLU A 102 13.04 3.96 6.83
CA GLU A 102 13.87 5.16 7.03
C GLU A 102 15.36 4.84 6.86
N ALA A 103 15.78 3.66 7.33
CA ALA A 103 17.14 3.14 7.11
C ALA A 103 17.45 2.82 5.64
N PHE A 104 16.46 2.36 4.86
CA PHE A 104 16.63 2.08 3.43
C PHE A 104 16.59 3.35 2.56
N MET A 105 15.72 4.32 2.90
CA MET A 105 15.65 5.61 2.23
C MET A 105 16.86 6.51 2.54
N SER A 106 17.48 6.38 3.72
CA SER A 106 18.73 7.09 4.05
C SER A 106 19.95 6.55 3.30
N HIS A 107 19.87 5.34 2.72
CA HIS A 107 20.98 4.74 1.94
C HIS A 107 20.89 5.06 0.44
N VAL A 108 19.86 5.81 0.02
CA VAL A 108 19.74 6.39 -1.32
C VAL A 108 19.89 7.90 -1.17
N ALA A 109 21.09 8.34 -0.79
CA ALA A 109 21.53 9.74 -0.80
C ALA A 109 22.90 9.82 -1.47
#